data_AF-A0A411HJ52-F1
#
_entry.id   AF-A0A411HJ52-F1
#
_cell.length_a   1.000
_cell.length_b   1.000
_cell.length_c   1.000
_cell.angle_alpha   90.00
_cell.angle_beta   90.00
_cell.angle_gamma   90.00
#
_symmetry.space_group_name_H-M   'P 1'
#
loop_
_entity.id
_entity.type
_entity.pdbx_description
1 polymer ?
#
loop_
_entity_poly.entity_id
_entity_poly.type
_entity_poly.pdbx_seq_one_letter_code
_entity_poly.pdbx_strand_id
1 'polypeptide(L)'
;MKRVSILFGLWMTLCSSAQAVPFVFSTGNPNGQFAAGSRAPSAGFLAIDAADDFLLPLQTTLHGATFTGLLPSSASAASISEVIVEIYRVFPLDSTNPPAGHVPTRVNSPADVDFVSRDSANSSLNFTFSVVSTSFVAGNSVLNGINPFPNQTTGGEGPLSAEAGTFNVIFATPIVLASGHYFFVPKVRLSSGNFYWLSAAKPIVAPGTPFVGDQQAWIRNANLAPDWLRIGTDIVGGTPQYNLAFSISGDDDRIFGDGFGT
;
A
#
# COMPACT_ATOMS: atom_id res chain seq x y z
N MET A 1 -40.41 40.99 50.04
CA MET A 1 -40.08 39.57 49.74
C MET A 1 -40.43 39.31 48.28
N LYS A 2 -39.52 39.56 47.33
CA LYS A 2 -38.74 38.57 46.55
C LYS A 2 -39.52 37.31 46.15
N ARG A 3 -39.87 37.19 44.86
CA ARG A 3 -39.84 35.92 44.10
C ARG A 3 -39.46 36.21 42.66
N VAL A 4 -38.20 35.94 42.32
CA VAL A 4 -37.70 35.84 40.93
C VAL A 4 -37.73 34.35 40.61
N SER A 5 -38.54 33.94 39.64
CA SER A 5 -38.58 32.57 39.15
C SER A 5 -37.56 32.42 38.04
N ILE A 6 -36.49 31.66 38.29
CA ILE A 6 -35.47 31.29 37.30
C ILE A 6 -35.94 29.98 36.64
N LEU A 7 -36.23 30.02 35.34
CA LEU A 7 -36.40 28.82 34.53
C LEU A 7 -35.01 28.24 34.25
N PHE A 8 -34.70 27.06 34.80
CA PHE A 8 -33.55 26.27 34.37
C PHE A 8 -33.98 25.45 33.13
N GLY A 9 -33.56 25.88 31.95
CA GLY A 9 -33.66 25.06 30.74
C GLY A 9 -32.61 23.96 30.79
N LEU A 10 -33.04 22.71 30.96
CA LEU A 10 -32.16 21.54 30.81
C LEU A 10 -31.93 21.30 29.32
N TRP A 11 -30.78 21.75 28.80
CA TRP A 11 -30.35 21.45 27.44
C TRP A 11 -29.77 20.03 27.44
N MET A 12 -30.59 19.04 27.06
CA MET A 12 -30.09 17.69 26.75
C MET A 12 -29.35 17.77 25.41
N THR A 13 -28.03 17.82 25.43
CA THR A 13 -27.21 17.51 24.26
C THR A 13 -27.39 16.03 23.96
N LEU A 14 -28.16 15.70 22.92
CA LEU A 14 -28.14 14.39 22.29
C LEU A 14 -26.71 14.16 21.76
N CYS A 15 -25.95 13.35 22.47
CA CYS A 15 -24.66 12.90 22.00
C CYS A 15 -24.93 11.75 21.02
N SER A 16 -24.85 12.02 19.72
CA SER A 16 -24.91 10.98 18.70
C SER A 16 -23.72 10.06 18.90
N SER A 17 -23.95 8.76 19.11
CA SER A 17 -22.87 7.78 19.08
C SER A 17 -22.28 7.74 17.67
N ALA A 18 -21.02 8.11 17.51
CA ALA A 18 -20.29 7.86 16.27
C ALA A 18 -20.25 6.34 16.04
N GLN A 19 -20.92 5.87 14.98
CA GLN A 19 -20.81 4.49 14.54
C GLN A 19 -19.72 4.43 13.48
N ALA A 20 -18.75 3.54 13.68
CA ALA A 20 -17.70 3.29 12.69
C ALA A 20 -18.33 2.61 11.47
N VAL A 21 -18.15 3.16 10.27
CA VAL A 21 -18.69 2.59 9.03
C VAL A 21 -17.60 1.78 8.32
N PRO A 22 -17.83 0.50 7.98
CA PRO A 22 -16.82 -0.30 7.32
C PRO A 22 -16.32 0.33 6.03
N PHE A 23 -15.01 0.44 5.92
CA PHE A 23 -14.28 0.89 4.75
C PHE A 23 -13.52 -0.29 4.14
N VAL A 24 -13.63 -0.44 2.81
CA VAL A 24 -12.83 -1.39 2.05
C VAL A 24 -12.38 -0.72 0.76
N PHE A 25 -11.09 -0.89 0.45
CA PHE A 25 -10.49 -0.55 -0.83
C PHE A 25 -9.79 -1.77 -1.41
N SER A 26 -9.81 -1.96 -2.73
CA SER A 26 -9.01 -2.98 -3.40
C SER A 26 -8.61 -2.57 -4.81
N THR A 27 -7.41 -2.95 -5.25
CA THR A 27 -6.98 -2.84 -6.65
C THR A 27 -7.43 -4.03 -7.51
N GLY A 28 -8.07 -5.04 -6.91
CA GLY A 28 -8.54 -6.24 -7.58
C GLY A 28 -7.55 -7.42 -7.50
N ASN A 29 -7.79 -8.43 -8.33
CA ASN A 29 -7.05 -9.68 -8.30
C ASN A 29 -5.73 -9.60 -9.08
N PRO A 30 -4.73 -10.45 -8.74
CA PRO A 30 -3.54 -10.63 -9.56
C PRO A 30 -3.88 -10.97 -11.02
N ASN A 31 -3.21 -10.32 -11.96
CA ASN A 31 -3.50 -10.47 -13.40
C ASN A 31 -2.41 -11.21 -14.20
N GLY A 32 -1.31 -11.62 -13.56
CA GLY A 32 -0.23 -12.37 -14.20
C GLY A 32 0.65 -11.57 -15.15
N GLN A 33 0.50 -10.24 -15.21
CA GLN A 33 1.29 -9.42 -16.15
C GLN A 33 2.68 -9.07 -15.62
N PHE A 34 2.80 -8.83 -14.31
CA PHE A 34 4.02 -8.30 -13.72
C PHE A 34 4.20 -8.72 -12.25
N ALA A 35 5.44 -8.75 -11.77
CA ALA A 35 5.78 -8.92 -10.35
C ALA A 35 6.92 -8.00 -9.90
N ALA A 36 6.72 -7.24 -8.82
CA ALA A 36 7.67 -6.28 -8.28
C ALA A 36 8.34 -6.80 -7.01
N GLY A 37 9.66 -6.79 -6.91
CA GLY A 37 10.36 -7.12 -5.67
C GLY A 37 9.98 -6.15 -4.54
N SER A 38 9.76 -6.66 -3.33
CA SER A 38 9.56 -5.80 -2.15
C SER A 38 10.04 -6.49 -0.87
N ARG A 39 11.12 -5.98 -0.28
CA ARG A 39 11.78 -6.60 0.87
C ARG A 39 12.51 -5.57 1.74
N ALA A 40 12.48 -5.81 3.04
CA ALA A 40 13.36 -5.16 3.99
C ALA A 40 14.83 -5.51 3.70
N PRO A 41 15.81 -4.69 4.10
CA PRO A 41 17.22 -5.03 3.92
C PRO A 41 17.57 -6.30 4.72
N SER A 42 18.52 -7.09 4.21
CA SER A 42 19.07 -8.26 4.89
C SER A 42 20.54 -8.46 4.49
N ALA A 43 21.24 -9.40 5.14
CA ALA A 43 22.65 -9.64 4.86
C ALA A 43 22.86 -9.98 3.37
N GLY A 44 23.61 -9.13 2.66
CA GLY A 44 23.90 -9.28 1.23
C GLY A 44 22.81 -8.76 0.29
N PHE A 45 21.67 -8.27 0.80
CA PHE A 45 20.56 -7.76 -0.03
C PHE A 45 20.15 -6.35 0.38
N LEU A 46 20.13 -5.44 -0.61
CA LEU A 46 19.59 -4.10 -0.45
C LEU A 46 18.08 -4.16 -0.19
N ALA A 47 17.58 -3.16 0.53
CA ALA A 47 16.15 -2.88 0.62
C ALA A 47 15.59 -2.57 -0.78
N ILE A 48 14.38 -3.06 -1.03
CA ILE A 48 13.57 -2.71 -2.19
C ILE A 48 12.17 -2.44 -1.67
N ASP A 49 11.63 -1.29 -2.01
CA ASP A 49 10.26 -0.92 -1.67
C ASP A 49 9.45 -0.84 -2.96
N ALA A 50 8.37 -1.62 -3.07
CA ALA A 50 7.34 -1.44 -4.10
C ALA A 50 6.08 -0.83 -3.46
N ALA A 51 5.45 0.10 -4.17
CA ALA A 51 4.35 0.92 -3.66
C ALA A 51 3.22 1.01 -4.68
N ASP A 52 1.98 1.03 -4.18
CA ASP A 52 0.80 1.33 -4.99
C ASP A 52 -0.23 2.12 -4.18
N ASP A 53 -1.06 2.90 -4.84
CA ASP A 53 -1.85 3.94 -4.18
C ASP A 53 -3.28 3.53 -3.83
N PHE A 54 -3.83 4.24 -2.84
CA PHE A 54 -5.23 4.17 -2.45
C PHE A 54 -5.73 5.54 -2.01
N LEU A 55 -7.05 5.73 -2.11
CA LEU A 55 -7.73 6.96 -1.74
C LEU A 55 -8.63 6.72 -0.52
N LEU A 56 -8.52 7.58 0.48
CA LEU A 56 -9.42 7.68 1.61
C LEU A 56 -10.32 8.91 1.43
N PRO A 57 -11.64 8.75 1.22
CA PRO A 57 -12.54 9.89 1.07
C PRO A 57 -12.78 10.64 2.38
N LEU A 58 -12.54 9.97 3.52
CA LEU A 58 -12.77 10.45 4.88
C LEU A 58 -11.63 10.01 5.78
N GLN A 59 -11.60 10.50 7.01
CA GLN A 59 -10.72 9.95 8.03
C GLN A 59 -11.09 8.48 8.27
N THR A 60 -10.10 7.60 8.24
CA THR A 60 -10.29 6.15 8.36
C THR A 60 -9.29 5.57 9.35
N THR A 61 -9.78 4.71 10.23
CA THR A 61 -8.95 3.83 11.05
C THR A 61 -8.75 2.52 10.30
N LEU A 62 -7.55 2.27 9.80
CA LEU A 62 -7.20 1.03 9.11
C LEU A 62 -6.93 -0.07 10.12
N HIS A 63 -7.57 -1.22 9.91
CA HIS A 63 -7.47 -2.41 10.76
C HIS A 63 -6.62 -3.51 10.14
N GLY A 64 -6.52 -3.55 8.82
CA GLY A 64 -5.74 -4.56 8.13
C GLY A 64 -5.60 -4.32 6.64
N ALA A 65 -4.89 -5.24 6.01
CA ALA A 65 -4.68 -5.25 4.58
C ALA A 65 -4.53 -6.69 4.07
N THR A 66 -4.74 -6.89 2.78
CA THR A 66 -4.28 -8.09 2.09
C THR A 66 -3.41 -7.72 0.92
N PHE A 67 -2.43 -8.54 0.58
CA PHE A 67 -1.65 -8.39 -0.65
C PHE A 67 -1.22 -9.77 -1.16
N THR A 68 -1.11 -9.91 -2.47
CA THR A 68 -0.82 -11.22 -3.08
C THR A 68 0.49 -11.18 -3.85
N GLY A 69 1.34 -12.17 -3.61
CA GLY A 69 2.66 -12.20 -4.23
C GLY A 69 3.19 -13.61 -4.42
N LEU A 70 4.39 -13.66 -4.99
CA LEU A 70 5.13 -14.86 -5.31
C LEU A 70 6.19 -15.15 -4.24
N LEU A 71 6.22 -16.40 -3.79
CA LEU A 71 7.33 -17.00 -3.08
C LEU A 71 8.10 -17.90 -4.05
N PRO A 72 9.38 -17.63 -4.35
CA PRO A 72 10.19 -18.46 -5.25
C PRO A 72 10.28 -19.89 -4.74
N SER A 73 10.53 -20.86 -5.62
CA SER A 73 10.49 -22.30 -5.28
C SER A 73 11.44 -22.74 -4.16
N SER A 74 12.45 -21.94 -3.82
CA SER A 74 13.34 -22.14 -2.67
C SER A 74 12.76 -21.65 -1.33
N ALA A 75 11.57 -21.05 -1.35
CA ALA A 75 10.88 -20.43 -0.24
C ALA A 75 9.51 -21.11 -0.05
N SER A 76 9.12 -21.32 1.20
CA SER A 76 7.77 -21.74 1.59
C SER A 76 7.17 -20.71 2.54
N ALA A 77 5.91 -20.89 2.93
CA ALA A 77 5.31 -20.10 4.00
C ALA A 77 6.18 -20.04 5.28
N ALA A 78 6.94 -21.11 5.57
CA ALA A 78 7.84 -21.16 6.73
C ALA A 78 9.12 -20.32 6.58
N SER A 79 9.42 -19.84 5.38
CA SER A 79 10.56 -18.95 5.13
C SER A 79 10.26 -17.48 5.42
N ILE A 80 8.98 -17.11 5.56
CA ILE A 80 8.56 -15.74 5.87
C ILE A 80 8.97 -15.45 7.32
N SER A 81 9.95 -14.55 7.48
CA SER A 81 10.48 -14.18 8.80
C SER A 81 10.00 -12.83 9.29
N GLU A 82 9.52 -11.96 8.39
CA GLU A 82 9.04 -10.63 8.74
C GLU A 82 8.12 -10.09 7.63
N VAL A 83 7.04 -9.42 8.03
CA VAL A 83 6.19 -8.59 7.18
C VAL A 83 6.17 -7.19 7.78
N ILE A 84 6.46 -6.20 6.92
CA ILE A 84 6.38 -4.78 7.23
C ILE A 84 5.33 -4.16 6.31
N VAL A 85 4.53 -3.25 6.83
CA VAL A 85 3.64 -2.39 6.06
C VAL A 85 3.98 -0.96 6.39
N GLU A 86 4.31 -0.17 5.37
CA GLU A 86 4.48 1.27 5.46
C GLU A 86 3.41 1.98 4.66
N ILE A 87 3.01 3.16 5.14
CA ILE A 87 2.15 4.08 4.43
C ILE A 87 2.95 5.34 4.12
N TYR A 88 2.95 5.75 2.85
CA TYR A 88 3.56 7.01 2.41
C TYR A 88 2.46 7.98 1.98
N ARG A 89 2.72 9.28 2.15
CA ARG A 89 1.91 10.33 1.51
C ARG A 89 2.44 10.59 0.10
N VAL A 90 1.65 11.30 -0.70
CA VAL A 90 2.07 11.73 -2.04
C VAL A 90 3.08 12.89 -1.92
N PHE A 91 4.17 12.82 -2.68
CA PHE A 91 5.14 13.92 -2.83
C PHE A 91 4.41 15.25 -3.17
N PRO A 92 4.78 16.39 -2.57
CA PRO A 92 6.00 16.67 -1.79
C PRO A 92 5.84 16.55 -0.28
N LEU A 93 4.76 15.96 0.22
CA LEU A 93 4.63 15.71 1.66
C LEU A 93 5.74 14.77 2.13
N ASP A 94 6.30 14.99 3.32
CA ASP A 94 7.42 14.21 3.89
C ASP A 94 8.65 14.08 2.97
N SER A 95 8.89 15.09 2.13
CA SER A 95 9.98 15.08 1.16
C SER A 95 10.82 16.34 1.18
N THR A 96 12.06 16.20 0.75
CA THR A 96 12.89 17.32 0.33
C THR A 96 12.35 17.90 -0.98
N ASN A 97 12.18 19.23 -1.03
CA ASN A 97 11.67 19.93 -2.21
C ASN A 97 12.51 21.20 -2.45
N PRO A 98 13.22 21.33 -3.60
CA PRO A 98 13.15 20.48 -4.81
C PRO A 98 13.77 19.08 -4.63
N PRO A 99 13.31 18.08 -5.40
CA PRO A 99 13.85 16.72 -5.34
C PRO A 99 15.27 16.65 -5.93
N ALA A 100 16.01 15.59 -5.60
CA ALA A 100 17.42 15.43 -5.96
C ALA A 100 17.67 15.22 -7.47
N GLY A 101 16.63 14.91 -8.25
CA GLY A 101 16.71 14.82 -9.71
C GLY A 101 17.28 13.49 -10.23
N HIS A 102 17.34 12.44 -9.40
CA HIS A 102 17.83 11.12 -9.81
C HIS A 102 16.79 10.28 -10.57
N VAL A 103 15.58 10.80 -10.78
CA VAL A 103 14.49 10.11 -11.48
C VAL A 103 13.84 11.03 -12.50
N PRO A 104 13.19 10.49 -13.55
CA PRO A 104 12.54 11.32 -14.56
C PRO A 104 11.47 12.27 -14.02
N THR A 105 10.76 11.86 -12.96
CA THR A 105 9.77 12.71 -12.28
C THR A 105 9.48 12.21 -10.86
N ARG A 106 9.19 13.15 -9.96
CA ARG A 106 8.62 12.89 -8.62
C ARG A 106 7.15 13.30 -8.52
N VAL A 107 6.57 13.80 -9.61
CA VAL A 107 5.15 14.19 -9.64
C VAL A 107 4.30 12.97 -9.33
N ASN A 108 3.49 13.08 -8.29
CA ASN A 108 2.64 12.00 -7.78
C ASN A 108 3.45 10.74 -7.41
N SER A 109 4.69 10.86 -6.96
CA SER A 109 5.40 9.69 -6.39
C SER A 109 5.04 9.52 -4.92
N PRO A 110 5.41 8.39 -4.29
CA PRO A 110 5.50 8.36 -2.84
C PRO A 110 6.52 9.38 -2.32
N ALA A 111 6.33 9.75 -1.05
CA ALA A 111 7.22 10.63 -0.30
C ALA A 111 8.61 10.02 -0.04
N ASP A 112 9.51 10.82 0.53
CA ASP A 112 10.87 10.37 0.85
C ASP A 112 10.85 9.45 2.08
N VAL A 113 10.08 9.84 3.09
CA VAL A 113 9.95 9.18 4.40
C VAL A 113 8.57 8.54 4.53
N ASP A 114 8.51 7.36 5.14
CA ASP A 114 7.23 6.73 5.49
C ASP A 114 6.50 7.60 6.51
N PHE A 115 5.20 7.76 6.32
CA PHE A 115 4.35 8.50 7.25
C PHE A 115 4.09 7.68 8.51
N VAL A 116 3.96 6.35 8.35
CA VAL A 116 3.73 5.41 9.43
C VAL A 116 4.10 3.98 9.00
N SER A 117 4.64 3.21 9.94
CA SER A 117 5.06 1.82 9.73
C SER A 117 4.42 0.86 10.74
N ARG A 118 4.17 -0.38 10.30
CA ARG A 118 3.81 -1.52 11.13
C ARG A 118 4.69 -2.69 10.75
N ASP A 119 5.21 -3.36 11.76
CA ASP A 119 6.17 -4.44 11.64
C ASP A 119 5.77 -5.61 12.56
N SER A 120 5.76 -6.81 11.97
CA SER A 120 5.57 -8.08 12.65
C SER A 120 6.66 -8.39 13.69
N ALA A 121 7.91 -8.00 13.45
CA ALA A 121 9.02 -8.23 14.38
C ALA A 121 8.84 -7.43 15.68
N ASN A 122 8.17 -6.28 15.59
CA ASN A 122 7.82 -5.44 16.73
C ASN A 122 6.38 -5.68 17.23
N SER A 123 5.71 -6.74 16.77
CA SER A 123 4.33 -7.11 17.16
C SER A 123 3.27 -6.02 16.93
N SER A 124 3.55 -5.05 16.07
CA SER A 124 2.60 -3.97 15.73
C SER A 124 1.62 -4.36 14.63
N LEU A 125 1.90 -5.45 13.92
CA LEU A 125 0.96 -6.21 13.09
C LEU A 125 1.12 -7.71 13.34
N ASN A 126 0.07 -8.46 13.01
CA ASN A 126 0.09 -9.91 12.84
C ASN A 126 -0.21 -10.25 11.38
N PHE A 127 0.23 -11.40 10.90
CA PHE A 127 -0.09 -11.84 9.55
C PHE A 127 -0.33 -13.34 9.47
N THR A 128 -1.04 -13.74 8.42
CA THR A 128 -1.10 -15.12 7.94
C THR A 128 -0.80 -15.14 6.44
N PHE A 129 -0.36 -16.30 5.94
CA PHE A 129 -0.13 -16.53 4.52
C PHE A 129 -0.94 -17.74 4.07
N SER A 130 -1.67 -17.60 2.97
CA SER A 130 -2.46 -18.67 2.37
C SER A 130 -2.04 -18.86 0.91
N VAL A 131 -1.65 -20.09 0.56
CA VAL A 131 -1.32 -20.45 -0.83
C VAL A 131 -2.58 -20.36 -1.69
N VAL A 132 -2.48 -19.64 -2.81
CA VAL A 132 -3.56 -19.48 -3.80
C VAL A 132 -3.30 -20.37 -5.02
N SER A 133 -2.05 -20.49 -5.44
CA SER A 133 -1.64 -21.39 -6.51
C SER A 133 -0.22 -21.89 -6.28
N THR A 134 0.02 -23.18 -6.49
CA THR A 134 1.37 -23.76 -6.43
C THR A 134 2.25 -23.36 -7.61
N SER A 135 1.66 -22.84 -8.68
CA SER A 135 2.37 -22.26 -9.82
C SER A 135 1.58 -21.11 -10.42
N PHE A 136 2.17 -19.93 -10.41
CA PHE A 136 1.64 -18.72 -10.99
C PHE A 136 2.74 -18.04 -11.80
N VAL A 137 2.38 -17.56 -12.99
CA VAL A 137 3.31 -16.91 -13.91
C VAL A 137 3.03 -15.41 -13.95
N ALA A 138 4.08 -14.62 -13.71
CA ALA A 138 4.12 -13.20 -14.06
C ALA A 138 4.86 -13.05 -15.40
N GLY A 139 4.28 -12.33 -16.35
CA GLY A 139 4.84 -12.14 -17.70
C GLY A 139 6.14 -11.31 -17.72
N ASN A 140 6.39 -10.51 -16.69
CA ASN A 140 7.64 -9.79 -16.49
C ASN A 140 7.87 -9.55 -14.99
N SER A 141 9.06 -9.11 -14.61
CA SER A 141 9.41 -8.83 -13.21
C SER A 141 10.45 -7.72 -13.09
N VAL A 142 10.57 -7.13 -11.89
CA VAL A 142 11.69 -6.26 -11.51
C VAL A 142 12.12 -6.59 -10.10
N LEU A 143 13.41 -6.90 -9.92
CA LEU A 143 14.08 -7.02 -8.63
C LEU A 143 15.34 -6.13 -8.54
N ASN A 144 16.26 -6.23 -9.49
CA ASN A 144 17.57 -5.58 -9.45
C ASN A 144 17.71 -4.43 -10.44
N GLY A 145 16.98 -4.45 -11.55
CA GLY A 145 17.01 -3.43 -12.61
C GLY A 145 16.43 -2.05 -12.25
N ILE A 146 16.68 -1.57 -11.03
CA ILE A 146 16.20 -0.30 -10.47
C ILE A 146 17.39 0.67 -10.44
N ASN A 147 17.56 1.45 -11.51
CA ASN A 147 18.71 2.35 -11.70
C ASN A 147 18.29 3.82 -11.71
N PRO A 148 19.12 4.76 -11.21
CA PRO A 148 18.89 6.19 -11.38
C PRO A 148 18.79 6.61 -12.86
N PHE A 149 18.17 7.76 -13.09
CA PHE A 149 18.20 8.47 -14.37
C PHE A 149 19.60 9.06 -14.66
N PRO A 150 20.05 9.09 -15.93
CA PRO A 150 19.52 8.35 -17.07
C PRO A 150 19.98 6.88 -17.00
N ASN A 151 19.24 5.95 -17.60
CA ASN A 151 19.45 4.47 -17.64
C ASN A 151 18.53 3.64 -16.74
N GLN A 152 17.45 4.24 -16.25
CA GLN A 152 16.40 3.57 -15.48
C GLN A 152 15.57 2.57 -16.31
N THR A 153 15.50 2.74 -17.64
CA THR A 153 14.70 1.88 -18.52
C THR A 153 15.44 0.60 -18.89
N THR A 154 15.16 -0.47 -18.15
CA THR A 154 15.84 -1.78 -18.28
C THR A 154 15.03 -2.81 -19.05
N GLY A 155 13.72 -2.61 -19.24
CA GLY A 155 12.82 -3.61 -19.82
C GLY A 155 12.26 -4.62 -18.81
N GLY A 156 12.68 -4.55 -17.55
CA GLY A 156 12.41 -5.59 -16.56
C GLY A 156 13.36 -6.79 -16.71
N GLU A 157 13.07 -7.86 -15.97
CA GLU A 157 13.94 -9.03 -15.80
C GLU A 157 13.35 -10.32 -16.39
N GLY A 158 12.24 -10.18 -17.12
CA GLY A 158 11.56 -11.28 -17.81
C GLY A 158 10.56 -12.03 -16.93
N PRO A 159 9.91 -13.07 -17.51
CA PRO A 159 8.87 -13.83 -16.82
C PRO A 159 9.38 -14.59 -15.59
N LEU A 160 8.52 -14.71 -14.59
CA LEU A 160 8.79 -15.43 -13.34
C LEU A 160 7.63 -16.40 -13.06
N SER A 161 7.96 -17.66 -12.70
CA SER A 161 6.99 -18.67 -12.27
C SER A 161 7.31 -19.13 -10.86
N ALA A 162 6.33 -19.06 -9.95
CA ALA A 162 6.52 -19.47 -8.56
C ALA A 162 5.20 -19.76 -7.84
N GLU A 163 5.25 -20.18 -6.57
CA GLU A 163 4.06 -20.30 -5.72
C GLU A 163 3.49 -18.91 -5.45
N ALA A 164 2.18 -18.73 -5.67
CA ALA A 164 1.46 -17.51 -5.32
C ALA A 164 0.67 -17.71 -4.03
N GLY A 165 0.67 -16.71 -3.17
CA GLY A 165 -0.20 -16.69 -2.01
C GLY A 165 -0.52 -15.28 -1.52
N THR A 166 -1.58 -15.21 -0.72
CA THR A 166 -2.11 -13.98 -0.16
C THR A 166 -1.68 -13.86 1.29
N PHE A 167 -1.09 -12.71 1.61
CA PHE A 167 -0.87 -12.27 2.96
C PHE A 167 -2.14 -11.60 3.47
N ASN A 168 -2.61 -12.02 4.64
CA ASN A 168 -3.62 -11.30 5.40
C ASN A 168 -2.94 -10.66 6.61
N VAL A 169 -2.95 -9.34 6.67
CA VAL A 169 -2.33 -8.53 7.72
C VAL A 169 -3.42 -7.93 8.60
N ILE A 170 -3.24 -8.06 9.92
CA ILE A 170 -4.07 -7.42 10.95
C ILE A 170 -3.17 -6.48 11.74
N PHE A 171 -3.49 -5.20 11.76
CA PHE A 171 -2.75 -4.21 12.54
C PHE A 171 -3.14 -4.35 14.02
N ALA A 172 -2.21 -4.83 14.85
CA ALA A 172 -2.42 -4.90 16.30
C ALA A 172 -2.56 -3.51 16.92
N THR A 173 -1.84 -2.54 16.33
CA THR A 173 -2.07 -1.11 16.54
C THR A 173 -2.69 -0.52 15.27
N PRO A 174 -3.99 -0.16 15.25
CA PRO A 174 -4.62 0.41 14.06
C PRO A 174 -3.88 1.65 13.54
N ILE A 175 -4.08 1.97 12.25
CA ILE A 175 -3.49 3.17 11.63
C ILE A 175 -4.61 4.18 11.38
N VAL A 176 -4.57 5.34 12.05
CA VAL A 176 -5.55 6.40 11.80
C VAL A 176 -4.98 7.36 10.76
N LEU A 177 -5.68 7.52 9.64
CA LEU A 177 -5.31 8.42 8.56
C LEU A 177 -6.46 9.39 8.28
N ALA A 178 -6.13 10.66 8.02
CA ALA A 178 -7.11 11.62 7.51
C ALA A 178 -7.58 11.23 6.09
N SER A 179 -8.60 11.91 5.58
CA SER A 179 -8.95 11.82 4.16
C SER A 179 -7.75 12.22 3.30
N GLY A 180 -7.44 11.46 2.26
CA GLY A 180 -6.29 11.76 1.41
C GLY A 180 -5.89 10.64 0.49
N HIS A 181 -4.81 10.88 -0.23
CA HIS A 181 -4.18 9.95 -1.16
C HIS A 181 -2.89 9.43 -0.54
N TYR A 182 -2.77 8.11 -0.46
CA TYR A 182 -1.66 7.43 0.21
C TYR A 182 -1.13 6.31 -0.65
N PHE A 183 0.08 5.86 -0.35
CA PHE A 183 0.68 4.65 -0.91
C PHE A 183 0.79 3.57 0.15
N PHE A 184 0.45 2.35 -0.23
CA PHE A 184 0.65 1.13 0.54
C PHE A 184 1.94 0.44 0.10
N VAL A 185 2.82 0.15 1.05
CA VAL A 185 4.15 -0.43 0.81
C VAL A 185 4.35 -1.66 1.70
N PRO A 186 3.97 -2.86 1.26
CA PRO A 186 4.26 -4.10 1.95
C PRO A 186 5.68 -4.57 1.63
N LYS A 187 6.42 -5.03 2.65
CA LYS A 187 7.73 -5.68 2.49
C LYS A 187 7.69 -7.03 3.15
N VAL A 188 8.30 -8.03 2.52
CA VAL A 188 8.38 -9.37 3.07
C VAL A 188 9.84 -9.81 3.11
N ARG A 189 10.31 -10.19 4.30
CA ARG A 189 11.61 -10.83 4.47
C ARG A 189 11.45 -12.35 4.41
N LEU A 190 12.17 -12.97 3.50
CA LEU A 190 12.30 -14.42 3.41
C LEU A 190 13.68 -14.84 3.93
N SER A 191 13.77 -16.00 4.57
CA SER A 191 15.06 -16.60 4.96
C SER A 191 15.87 -17.07 3.74
N SER A 192 15.21 -17.31 2.61
CA SER A 192 15.80 -17.64 1.32
C SER A 192 14.99 -17.00 0.18
N GLY A 193 15.66 -16.50 -0.86
CA GLY A 193 15.01 -15.93 -2.03
C GLY A 193 14.44 -14.52 -1.82
N ASN A 194 13.55 -14.10 -2.73
CA ASN A 194 12.99 -12.76 -2.79
C ASN A 194 11.47 -12.83 -2.96
N PHE A 195 10.74 -12.03 -2.17
CA PHE A 195 9.31 -11.83 -2.39
C PHE A 195 9.06 -10.91 -3.59
N TYR A 196 8.05 -11.25 -4.39
CA TYR A 196 7.56 -10.40 -5.47
C TYR A 196 6.06 -10.13 -5.31
N TRP A 197 5.65 -8.87 -5.29
CA TRP A 197 4.27 -8.44 -5.25
C TRP A 197 3.66 -8.48 -6.66
N LEU A 198 2.57 -9.23 -6.84
CA LEU A 198 1.94 -9.40 -8.14
C LEU A 198 1.13 -8.17 -8.55
N SER A 199 1.13 -7.87 -9.85
CA SER A 199 0.31 -6.81 -10.42
C SER A 199 -1.17 -7.14 -10.48
N ALA A 200 -2.00 -6.10 -10.39
CA ALA A 200 -3.41 -6.08 -10.72
C ALA A 200 -3.67 -5.23 -11.98
N ALA A 201 -4.92 -5.24 -12.45
CA ALA A 201 -5.31 -4.47 -13.63
C ALA A 201 -5.19 -2.95 -13.40
N LYS A 202 -4.72 -2.24 -14.43
CA LYS A 202 -4.80 -0.78 -14.52
C LYS A 202 -5.53 -0.36 -15.80
N PRO A 203 -6.57 0.50 -15.73
CA PRO A 203 -7.16 1.08 -14.52
C PRO A 203 -7.76 0.02 -13.59
N ILE A 204 -7.96 0.36 -12.32
CA ILE A 204 -8.71 -0.50 -11.38
C ILE A 204 -10.11 -0.74 -11.96
N VAL A 205 -10.51 -2.01 -12.03
CA VAL A 205 -11.83 -2.48 -12.46
C VAL A 205 -12.41 -3.43 -11.42
N ALA A 206 -13.71 -3.70 -11.48
CA ALA A 206 -14.35 -4.70 -10.62
C ALA A 206 -13.58 -6.05 -10.69
N PRO A 207 -13.31 -6.72 -9.56
CA PRO A 207 -13.87 -6.48 -8.23
C PRO A 207 -13.17 -5.43 -7.37
N GLY A 208 -12.20 -4.67 -7.92
CA GLY A 208 -11.56 -3.56 -7.23
C GLY A 208 -12.45 -2.34 -7.04
N THR A 209 -11.88 -1.27 -6.50
CA THR A 209 -12.50 0.01 -6.14
C THR A 209 -11.94 1.12 -7.04
N PRO A 210 -12.52 1.37 -8.24
CA PRO A 210 -12.05 2.43 -9.12
C PRO A 210 -12.21 3.80 -8.46
N PHE A 211 -11.23 4.67 -8.67
CA PHE A 211 -11.29 6.07 -8.26
C PHE A 211 -10.61 6.98 -9.27
N VAL A 212 -10.97 8.27 -9.23
CA VAL A 212 -10.35 9.29 -10.08
C VAL A 212 -8.99 9.66 -9.48
N GLY A 213 -7.95 9.63 -10.32
CA GLY A 213 -6.59 9.92 -9.89
C GLY A 213 -5.75 8.68 -9.56
N ASP A 214 -6.24 7.47 -9.85
CA ASP A 214 -5.51 6.19 -9.76
C ASP A 214 -4.11 6.28 -10.37
N GLN A 215 -3.08 6.21 -9.54
CA GLN A 215 -1.68 6.32 -9.93
C GLN A 215 -1.13 4.94 -10.28
N GLN A 216 0.00 4.87 -10.97
CA GLN A 216 0.61 3.56 -11.30
C GLN A 216 1.55 3.13 -10.19
N ALA A 217 1.88 1.85 -10.14
CA ALA A 217 2.82 1.29 -9.18
C ALA A 217 4.24 1.88 -9.31
N TRP A 218 4.89 2.05 -8.16
CA TRP A 218 6.23 2.62 -8.01
C TRP A 218 7.19 1.63 -7.33
N ILE A 219 8.49 1.81 -7.55
CA ILE A 219 9.52 1.02 -6.90
C ILE A 219 10.79 1.85 -6.64
N ARG A 220 11.52 1.53 -5.59
CA ARG A 220 12.87 2.02 -5.33
C ARG A 220 13.75 0.96 -4.68
N ASN A 221 15.06 1.15 -4.75
CA ASN A 221 16.04 0.43 -3.95
C ASN A 221 16.83 1.41 -3.07
N ALA A 222 17.66 0.88 -2.19
CA ALA A 222 18.49 1.70 -1.28
C ALA A 222 19.44 2.69 -2.00
N ASN A 223 19.84 2.42 -3.25
CA ASN A 223 20.71 3.30 -4.02
C ASN A 223 19.95 4.43 -4.72
N LEU A 224 18.64 4.27 -4.90
CA LEU A 224 17.76 5.27 -5.50
C LEU A 224 17.08 6.14 -4.43
N ALA A 225 16.93 5.61 -3.20
CA ALA A 225 16.29 6.32 -2.11
C ALA A 225 16.91 7.73 -1.91
N PRO A 226 16.08 8.76 -1.68
CA PRO A 226 14.64 8.68 -1.39
C PRO A 226 13.73 8.65 -2.64
N ASP A 227 14.29 8.73 -3.84
CA ASP A 227 13.52 8.85 -5.08
C ASP A 227 12.82 7.53 -5.48
N TRP A 228 11.78 7.64 -6.31
CA TRP A 228 10.95 6.53 -6.76
C TRP A 228 10.82 6.53 -8.28
N LEU A 229 10.79 5.33 -8.88
CA LEU A 229 10.54 5.12 -10.30
C LEU A 229 9.16 4.50 -10.50
N ARG A 230 8.45 4.92 -11.55
CA ARG A 230 7.24 4.24 -12.01
C ARG A 230 7.65 2.93 -12.65
N ILE A 231 7.11 1.81 -12.17
CA ILE A 231 7.50 0.49 -12.65
C ILE A 231 7.28 0.35 -14.16
N GLY A 232 6.06 0.63 -14.61
CA GLY A 232 5.68 0.47 -16.02
C GLY A 232 6.32 1.51 -16.93
N THR A 233 6.19 2.79 -16.56
CA THR A 233 6.65 3.91 -17.40
C THR A 233 8.17 4.03 -17.45
N ASP A 234 8.85 3.99 -16.30
CA ASP A 234 10.26 4.34 -16.23
C ASP A 234 11.16 3.11 -16.40
N ILE A 235 10.82 1.97 -15.79
CA ILE A 235 11.68 0.77 -15.77
C ILE A 235 11.38 -0.17 -16.93
N VAL A 236 10.15 -0.68 -17.04
CA VAL A 236 9.77 -1.57 -18.14
C VAL A 236 9.88 -0.85 -19.49
N GLY A 237 9.51 0.43 -19.52
CA GLY A 237 9.62 1.28 -20.69
C GLY A 237 8.49 1.00 -21.68
N GLY A 238 7.65 2.01 -21.90
CA GLY A 238 6.57 1.96 -22.89
C GLY A 238 5.23 2.39 -22.32
N THR A 239 4.15 1.79 -22.84
CA THR A 239 2.78 2.07 -22.44
C THR A 239 2.23 1.27 -21.25
N PRO A 240 2.79 0.10 -20.82
CA PRO A 240 2.13 -0.64 -19.75
C PRO A 240 2.25 0.13 -18.45
N GLN A 241 1.13 0.24 -17.75
CA GLN A 241 1.08 0.71 -16.37
C GLN A 241 0.41 -0.37 -15.54
N TYR A 242 0.81 -0.47 -14.29
CA TYR A 242 0.37 -1.54 -13.40
C TYR A 242 -0.19 -0.92 -12.13
N ASN A 243 -1.17 -1.58 -11.56
CA ASN A 243 -1.45 -1.53 -10.13
C ASN A 243 -0.83 -2.80 -9.52
N LEU A 244 -0.68 -2.87 -8.21
CA LEU A 244 -0.26 -4.05 -7.46
C LEU A 244 -1.46 -4.62 -6.70
N ALA A 245 -1.55 -5.94 -6.55
CA ALA A 245 -2.75 -6.60 -6.02
C ALA A 245 -2.81 -6.50 -4.49
N PHE A 246 -3.68 -5.62 -3.97
CA PHE A 246 -3.94 -5.48 -2.53
C PHE A 246 -5.37 -5.04 -2.20
N SER A 247 -5.67 -5.10 -0.91
CA SER A 247 -6.84 -4.48 -0.31
C SER A 247 -6.50 -3.86 1.05
N ILE A 248 -7.26 -2.85 1.44
CA ILE A 248 -7.22 -2.25 2.79
C ILE A 248 -8.62 -2.36 3.39
N SER A 249 -8.68 -2.68 4.69
CA SER A 249 -9.90 -2.66 5.48
C SER A 249 -9.75 -1.76 6.70
N GLY A 250 -10.84 -1.12 7.08
CA GLY A 250 -10.89 -0.20 8.20
C GLY A 250 -12.32 0.22 8.50
N ASP A 251 -12.45 1.27 9.30
CA ASP A 251 -13.71 2.00 9.48
C ASP A 251 -13.49 3.49 9.27
N ASP A 252 -14.39 4.14 8.54
CA ASP A 252 -14.39 5.58 8.34
C ASP A 252 -15.28 6.32 9.36
N ASP A 253 -14.98 7.60 9.54
CA ASP A 253 -15.60 8.49 10.54
C ASP A 253 -16.92 9.12 10.04
N ARG A 254 -17.66 8.42 9.17
CA ARG A 254 -18.98 8.91 8.71
C ARG A 254 -19.93 9.01 9.90
N ILE A 255 -20.26 10.24 10.28
CA ILE A 255 -21.42 10.52 11.11
C ILE A 255 -22.66 10.30 10.23
N PHE A 256 -23.48 9.29 10.55
CA PHE A 256 -24.83 9.23 10.03
C PHE A 256 -25.57 10.46 10.57
N GLY A 257 -25.84 11.43 9.68
CA GLY A 257 -26.87 12.43 9.96
C GLY A 257 -28.16 11.65 10.25
N ASP A 258 -28.75 11.90 11.41
CA ASP A 258 -30.09 11.45 11.70
C ASP A 258 -30.98 11.89 10.53
N GLY A 259 -31.65 10.93 9.89
CA GLY A 259 -32.47 11.18 8.71
C GLY A 259 -33.72 12.02 9.00
N PHE A 260 -33.54 13.27 9.41
CA PHE A 260 -34.58 14.29 9.49
C PHE A 260 -34.23 15.43 8.53
N GLY A 261 -34.25 15.09 7.24
CA GLY A 261 -34.22 16.02 6.13
C GLY A 261 -35.50 15.92 5.32
N THR A 262 -36.61 16.36 5.90
CA THR A 262 -37.72 17.19 5.36
C THR A 262 -38.86 17.21 6.37
#